data_AF-A0A2W6D556-F1
#
_entry.id   AF-A0A2W6D556-F1
#
_cell.length_a   1.000
_cell.length_b   1.000
_cell.length_c   1.000
_cell.angle_alpha   90.00
_cell.angle_beta   90.00
_cell.angle_gamma   90.00
#
_symmetry.space_group_name_H-M   'P 1'
#
loop_
_entity.id
_entity.type
_entity.pdbx_description
1 polymer ?
#
loop_
_entity_poly.entity_id
_entity_poly.type
_entity_poly.pdbx_seq_one_letter_code
_entity_poly.pdbx_strand_id
1 'polypeptide(L)'
;MTVHQGLRSRVYRMRRIAQTPRTFDNWLPILVDMARGRIGRGPETLSFSTRSGLRIDCPNRPGARVPIYEIFAEDCYRLTWFLGPLLHRPIQVIDVGGHVGTFSCRLAQLHPRATIRAFEPSPTSAGFLRRNVLQNGQGDRVTVYEQALAATSGFAVFDDNGGGSGLNGLVSTGHSSGTGTLTKVETIAFDDVIAAESVPTDIVKIDCEGGEYDLVYGSSPNSWASIQRVVIEYHPVDGESWDELRAWFDAVGLKVQAESSVDGYGCVWLSREPLAPESH
;
A
#
# COMPACT_ATOMS: atom_id res chain seq x y z
N MET A 1 9.99 25.05 -9.74
CA MET A 1 8.84 24.40 -10.41
C MET A 1 9.09 24.40 -11.91
N THR A 2 9.71 23.34 -12.44
CA THR A 2 10.21 23.31 -13.83
C THR A 2 9.09 22.97 -14.82
N VAL A 3 9.13 23.53 -16.03
CA VAL A 3 8.12 23.33 -17.10
C VAL A 3 7.78 21.84 -17.34
N HIS A 4 8.76 20.95 -17.15
CA HIS A 4 8.61 19.49 -17.26
C HIS A 4 7.72 18.86 -16.18
N GLN A 5 7.81 19.30 -14.91
CA GLN A 5 6.92 18.86 -13.82
C GLN A 5 5.49 19.39 -14.02
N GLY A 6 5.35 20.60 -14.57
CA GLY A 6 4.05 21.19 -14.91
C GLY A 6 3.31 20.44 -16.01
N LEU A 7 4.03 19.91 -17.01
CA LEU A 7 3.44 19.15 -18.11
C LEU A 7 3.04 17.73 -17.67
N ARG A 8 3.92 17.02 -16.93
CA ARG A 8 3.60 15.70 -16.35
C ARG A 8 2.39 15.77 -15.41
N SER A 9 2.29 16.80 -14.56
CA SER A 9 1.13 16.97 -13.66
C SER A 9 -0.18 17.27 -14.40
N ARG A 10 -0.14 17.99 -15.53
CA ARG A 10 -1.32 18.22 -16.38
C ARG A 10 -1.80 16.95 -17.07
N VAL A 11 -0.89 16.17 -17.66
CA VAL A 11 -1.22 14.88 -18.29
C VAL A 11 -1.80 13.91 -17.26
N TYR A 12 -1.16 13.79 -16.11
CA TYR A 12 -1.65 13.00 -14.98
C TYR A 12 -3.06 13.41 -14.57
N ARG A 13 -3.31 14.72 -14.44
CA ARG A 13 -4.64 15.24 -14.09
C ARG A 13 -5.70 14.94 -15.15
N MET A 14 -5.37 15.05 -16.43
CA MET A 14 -6.29 14.70 -17.52
C MET A 14 -6.61 13.20 -17.51
N ARG A 15 -5.61 12.35 -17.26
CA ARG A 15 -5.79 10.90 -17.09
C ARG A 15 -6.78 10.60 -15.97
N ARG A 16 -6.62 11.21 -14.78
CA ARG A 16 -7.52 11.01 -13.64
C ARG A 16 -8.95 11.41 -13.97
N ILE A 17 -9.17 12.58 -14.59
CA ILE A 17 -10.52 13.02 -15.02
C ILE A 17 -11.15 12.03 -16.00
N ALA A 18 -10.37 11.48 -16.93
CA ALA A 18 -10.87 10.51 -17.90
C ALA A 18 -11.11 9.12 -17.30
N GLN A 19 -10.38 8.74 -16.25
CA GLN A 19 -10.55 7.49 -15.51
C GLN A 19 -11.76 7.54 -14.57
N THR A 20 -12.03 8.67 -13.91
CA THR A 20 -13.11 8.76 -12.91
C THR A 20 -14.45 8.20 -13.39
N PRO A 21 -15.00 8.61 -14.55
CA PRO A 21 -16.27 8.10 -15.03
C PRO A 21 -16.20 6.67 -15.56
N ARG A 22 -15.02 6.06 -15.72
CA ARG A 22 -14.85 4.64 -16.10
C ARG A 22 -14.62 3.73 -14.91
N THR A 23 -14.14 4.28 -13.79
CA THR A 23 -13.79 3.51 -12.59
C THR A 23 -14.88 3.58 -11.52
N PHE A 24 -15.47 4.76 -11.30
CA PHE A 24 -16.42 4.99 -10.20
C PHE A 24 -17.84 5.28 -10.69
N ASP A 25 -18.84 4.83 -9.94
CA ASP A 25 -20.26 5.05 -10.21
C ASP A 25 -20.69 6.46 -9.83
N ASN A 26 -20.18 6.96 -8.71
CA ASN A 26 -20.43 8.32 -8.22
C ASN A 26 -19.43 9.35 -8.78
N TRP A 27 -19.01 9.18 -10.04
CA TRP A 27 -17.97 9.99 -10.68
C TRP A 27 -18.28 11.49 -10.72
N LEU A 28 -19.56 11.86 -10.90
CA LEU A 28 -19.94 13.27 -11.00
C LEU A 28 -19.76 13.99 -9.65
N PRO A 29 -20.31 13.50 -8.51
CA PRO A 29 -19.96 14.00 -7.18
C PRO A 29 -18.45 14.08 -6.93
N ILE A 30 -17.68 13.04 -7.28
CA ILE A 30 -16.21 13.03 -7.10
C ILE A 30 -15.59 14.22 -7.82
N LEU A 31 -15.87 14.43 -9.11
CA LEU A 31 -15.26 15.53 -9.87
C LEU A 31 -15.65 16.91 -9.33
N VAL A 32 -16.91 17.08 -8.90
CA VAL A 32 -17.40 18.31 -8.27
C VAL A 32 -16.66 18.59 -6.97
N ASP A 33 -16.58 17.60 -6.07
CA ASP A 33 -15.95 17.77 -4.75
C ASP A 33 -14.43 17.93 -4.85
N MET A 34 -13.80 17.27 -5.84
CA MET A 34 -12.40 17.51 -6.18
C MET A 34 -12.16 18.95 -6.68
N ALA A 35 -13.07 19.50 -7.49
CA ALA A 35 -12.98 20.87 -7.99
C ALA A 35 -13.23 21.90 -6.88
N ARG A 36 -14.24 21.68 -6.03
CA ARG A 36 -14.52 22.53 -4.86
C ARG A 36 -13.38 22.49 -3.84
N GLY A 37 -12.74 21.34 -3.64
CA GLY A 37 -11.57 21.20 -2.77
C GLY A 37 -10.41 22.11 -3.18
N ARG A 38 -10.22 22.38 -4.48
CA ARG A 38 -9.15 23.28 -4.96
C ARG A 38 -9.32 24.74 -4.55
N ILE A 39 -10.55 25.16 -4.26
CA ILE A 39 -10.87 26.53 -3.83
C ILE A 39 -11.20 26.58 -2.32
N GLY A 40 -10.86 25.53 -1.56
CA GLY A 40 -11.11 25.46 -0.12
C GLY A 40 -12.59 25.32 0.25
N ARG A 41 -13.46 24.91 -0.68
CA ARG A 41 -14.92 24.76 -0.46
C ARG A 41 -15.41 23.33 -0.65
N GLY A 42 -14.50 22.37 -0.76
CA GLY A 42 -14.81 20.95 -0.90
C GLY A 42 -14.93 20.27 0.47
N PRO A 43 -15.54 19.07 0.53
CA PRO A 43 -15.57 18.30 1.76
C PRO A 43 -14.16 17.87 2.18
N GLU A 44 -13.94 17.64 3.47
CA GLU A 44 -12.67 17.13 3.99
C GLU A 44 -12.41 15.67 3.60
N THR A 45 -13.48 14.91 3.34
CA THR A 45 -13.46 13.52 2.91
C THR A 45 -14.08 13.39 1.52
N LEU A 46 -13.48 12.55 0.67
CA LEU A 46 -14.10 12.07 -0.56
C LEU A 46 -14.52 10.62 -0.40
N SER A 47 -15.66 10.26 -0.99
CA SER A 47 -16.13 8.88 -1.09
C SER A 47 -16.05 8.41 -2.55
N PHE A 48 -15.42 7.28 -2.79
CA PHE A 48 -15.31 6.63 -4.09
C PHE A 48 -16.16 5.35 -4.07
N SER A 49 -17.21 5.29 -4.89
CA SER A 49 -18.00 4.09 -5.12
C SER A 49 -17.52 3.45 -6.41
N THR A 50 -16.81 2.33 -6.30
CA THR A 50 -16.31 1.57 -7.45
C THR A 50 -17.45 0.85 -8.14
N ARG A 51 -17.28 0.58 -9.44
CA ARG A 51 -18.24 -0.24 -10.22
C ARG A 51 -18.40 -1.67 -9.71
N SER A 52 -17.43 -2.19 -8.95
CA SER A 52 -17.54 -3.50 -8.31
C SER A 52 -18.29 -3.44 -6.97
N GLY A 53 -18.80 -2.27 -6.57
CA GLY A 53 -19.60 -2.10 -5.36
C GLY A 53 -18.81 -1.79 -4.08
N LEU A 54 -17.48 -1.73 -4.13
CA LEU A 54 -16.69 -1.23 -2.99
C LEU A 54 -16.86 0.27 -2.82
N ARG A 55 -16.93 0.71 -1.57
CA ARG A 55 -16.88 2.11 -1.17
C ARG A 55 -15.57 2.40 -0.44
N ILE A 56 -14.81 3.38 -0.90
CA ILE A 56 -13.56 3.82 -0.28
C ILE A 56 -13.66 5.31 0.04
N ASP A 57 -13.57 5.63 1.32
CA ASP A 57 -13.50 7.00 1.81
C ASP A 57 -12.03 7.36 2.06
N CYS A 58 -11.63 8.59 1.72
CA CYS A 58 -10.28 9.08 1.98
C CYS A 58 -10.28 10.58 2.26
N PRO A 59 -9.22 11.13 2.87
CA PRO A 59 -9.00 12.57 2.90
C PRO A 59 -9.08 13.18 1.50
N ASN A 60 -9.72 14.35 1.37
CA ASN A 60 -9.80 15.09 0.12
C ASN A 60 -8.47 15.79 -0.18
N ARG A 61 -7.37 15.04 -0.27
CA ARG A 61 -6.02 15.52 -0.61
C ARG A 61 -5.45 14.71 -1.76
N PRO A 62 -4.54 15.25 -2.59
CA PRO A 62 -4.00 14.51 -3.73
C PRO A 62 -3.37 13.18 -3.34
N GLY A 63 -2.47 13.15 -2.35
CA GLY A 63 -1.79 11.93 -1.90
C GLY A 63 -2.76 10.80 -1.52
N ALA A 64 -3.86 11.13 -0.85
CA ALA A 64 -4.83 10.13 -0.43
C ALA A 64 -5.68 9.56 -1.57
N ARG A 65 -5.79 10.30 -2.68
CA ARG A 65 -6.60 9.90 -3.85
C ARG A 65 -5.82 9.03 -4.82
N VAL A 66 -4.50 9.22 -4.91
CA VAL A 66 -3.66 8.55 -5.91
C VAL A 66 -3.75 7.01 -5.81
N PRO A 67 -3.57 6.39 -4.62
CA PRO A 67 -3.64 4.94 -4.47
C PRO A 67 -5.01 4.35 -4.85
N ILE A 68 -6.09 5.11 -4.68
CA ILE A 68 -7.43 4.67 -5.07
C ILE A 68 -7.50 4.47 -6.59
N TYR A 69 -6.98 5.41 -7.38
CA TYR A 69 -6.99 5.23 -8.82
C TYR A 69 -5.99 4.18 -9.27
N GLU A 70 -4.80 4.08 -8.66
CA GLU A 70 -3.81 3.07 -9.01
C GLU A 70 -4.38 1.66 -8.86
N ILE A 71 -5.07 1.39 -7.74
CA ILE A 71 -5.66 0.07 -7.52
C ILE A 71 -6.92 -0.15 -8.36
N PHE A 72 -7.87 0.79 -8.39
CA PHE A 72 -9.18 0.54 -9.00
C PHE A 72 -9.26 0.90 -10.49
N ALA A 73 -8.43 1.82 -10.98
CA ALA A 73 -8.42 2.24 -12.38
C ALA A 73 -7.24 1.64 -13.18
N GLU A 74 -6.16 1.26 -12.52
CA GLU A 74 -4.92 0.81 -13.19
C GLU A 74 -4.51 -0.61 -12.83
N ASP A 75 -5.18 -1.24 -11.85
CA ASP A 75 -4.84 -2.56 -11.34
C ASP A 75 -3.33 -2.67 -11.03
N CYS A 76 -2.79 -1.66 -10.34
CA CYS A 76 -1.34 -1.49 -10.19
C CYS A 76 -0.62 -2.70 -9.58
N TYR A 77 -1.30 -3.50 -8.76
CA TYR A 77 -0.76 -4.74 -8.16
C TYR A 77 -1.13 -6.02 -8.92
N ARG A 78 -1.92 -5.93 -9.99
CA ARG A 78 -2.27 -7.04 -10.87
C ARG A 78 -2.82 -8.23 -10.08
N LEU A 79 -3.72 -7.96 -9.13
CA LEU A 79 -4.04 -8.89 -8.03
C LEU A 79 -4.54 -10.25 -8.53
N THR A 80 -5.33 -10.29 -9.60
CA THR A 80 -5.83 -11.57 -10.14
C THR A 80 -4.70 -12.45 -10.65
N TRP A 81 -3.77 -11.89 -11.42
CA TRP A 81 -2.57 -12.59 -11.89
C TRP A 81 -1.66 -12.96 -10.72
N PHE A 82 -1.39 -12.00 -9.84
CA PHE A 82 -0.53 -12.18 -8.68
C PHE A 82 -1.07 -13.21 -7.69
N LEU A 83 -2.39 -13.40 -7.58
CA LEU A 83 -3.02 -14.42 -6.74
C LEU A 83 -3.12 -15.79 -7.43
N GLY A 84 -3.22 -15.88 -8.76
CA GLY A 84 -3.12 -17.15 -9.50
C GLY A 84 -3.79 -18.36 -8.80
N PRO A 85 -3.08 -19.49 -8.59
CA PRO A 85 -3.62 -20.65 -7.87
C PRO A 85 -4.04 -20.40 -6.41
N LEU A 86 -3.52 -19.36 -5.75
CA LEU A 86 -3.89 -19.02 -4.37
C LEU A 86 -5.36 -18.62 -4.25
N LEU A 87 -5.99 -18.11 -5.33
CA LEU A 87 -7.42 -17.78 -5.38
C LEU A 87 -8.35 -18.94 -4.95
N HIS A 88 -7.86 -20.17 -5.00
CA HIS A 88 -8.67 -21.37 -4.78
C HIS A 88 -8.58 -21.94 -3.35
N ARG A 89 -7.78 -21.33 -2.46
CA ARG A 89 -7.61 -21.77 -1.07
C ARG A 89 -7.68 -20.59 -0.10
N PRO A 90 -7.91 -20.80 1.21
CA PRO A 90 -7.74 -19.73 2.19
C PRO A 90 -6.29 -19.25 2.19
N ILE A 91 -6.11 -17.94 2.42
CA ILE A 91 -4.79 -17.32 2.49
C ILE A 91 -4.70 -16.34 3.66
N GLN A 92 -3.52 -16.25 4.24
CA GLN A 92 -3.17 -15.24 5.24
C GLN A 92 -2.30 -14.17 4.59
N VAL A 93 -2.66 -12.89 4.78
CA VAL A 93 -2.00 -11.75 4.15
C VAL A 93 -1.60 -10.70 5.17
N ILE A 94 -0.38 -10.19 5.05
CA ILE A 94 0.08 -8.99 5.74
C ILE A 94 0.14 -7.85 4.73
N ASP A 95 -0.51 -6.73 5.05
CA ASP A 95 -0.51 -5.48 4.28
C ASP A 95 0.28 -4.43 5.06
N VAL A 96 1.53 -4.18 4.65
CA VAL A 96 2.42 -3.19 5.27
C VAL A 96 2.27 -1.85 4.56
N GLY A 97 1.95 -0.82 5.34
CA GLY A 97 1.54 0.49 4.85
C GLY A 97 0.14 0.43 4.23
N GLY A 98 -0.83 0.03 5.05
CA GLY A 98 -2.21 -0.17 4.60
C GLY A 98 -2.91 1.11 4.13
N HIS A 99 -2.37 2.30 4.46
CA HIS A 99 -2.90 3.61 4.08
C HIS A 99 -4.39 3.75 4.38
N VAL A 100 -5.24 4.11 3.42
CA VAL A 100 -6.71 4.16 3.60
C VAL A 100 -7.38 2.81 3.31
N GLY A 101 -6.62 1.73 3.12
CA GLY A 101 -7.13 0.36 2.98
C GLY A 101 -7.55 -0.04 1.58
N THR A 102 -7.11 0.66 0.54
CA THR A 102 -7.46 0.35 -0.86
C THR A 102 -7.03 -1.06 -1.26
N PHE A 103 -5.80 -1.46 -0.94
CA PHE A 103 -5.28 -2.81 -1.18
C PHE A 103 -6.09 -3.85 -0.41
N SER A 104 -6.15 -3.73 0.92
CA SER A 104 -6.88 -4.63 1.80
C SER A 104 -8.34 -4.82 1.37
N CYS A 105 -9.06 -3.73 1.08
CA CYS A 105 -10.47 -3.81 0.68
C CYS A 105 -10.65 -4.48 -0.69
N ARG A 106 -9.76 -4.18 -1.66
CA ARG A 106 -9.80 -4.78 -2.99
C ARG A 106 -9.47 -6.27 -2.93
N LEU A 107 -8.42 -6.64 -2.20
CA LEU A 107 -8.02 -8.03 -2.02
C LEU A 107 -9.13 -8.84 -1.32
N ALA A 108 -9.71 -8.32 -0.24
CA ALA A 108 -10.81 -8.98 0.46
C ALA A 108 -12.08 -9.12 -0.41
N GLN A 109 -12.32 -8.21 -1.36
CA GLN A 109 -13.39 -8.36 -2.35
C GLN A 109 -13.09 -9.47 -3.35
N LEU A 110 -11.87 -9.50 -3.91
CA LEU A 110 -11.47 -10.49 -4.91
C LEU A 110 -11.33 -11.90 -4.31
N HIS A 111 -10.95 -11.98 -3.04
CA HIS A 111 -10.67 -13.22 -2.35
C HIS A 111 -11.44 -13.34 -1.03
N PRO A 112 -12.71 -13.81 -1.06
CA PRO A 112 -13.56 -13.86 0.14
C PRO A 112 -13.04 -14.75 1.28
N ARG A 113 -12.08 -15.65 0.99
CA ARG A 113 -11.44 -16.54 1.97
C ARG A 113 -10.06 -16.04 2.44
N ALA A 114 -9.71 -14.79 2.15
CA ALA A 114 -8.46 -14.18 2.62
C ALA A 114 -8.68 -13.56 4.00
N THR A 115 -7.72 -13.78 4.90
CA THR A 115 -7.60 -13.05 6.16
C THR A 115 -6.44 -12.08 6.04
N ILE A 116 -6.64 -10.82 6.37
CA ILE A 116 -5.69 -9.73 6.15
C ILE A 116 -5.39 -9.03 7.47
N ARG A 117 -4.11 -8.82 7.75
CA ARG A 117 -3.62 -7.93 8.81
C ARG A 117 -2.97 -6.72 8.17
N ALA A 118 -3.60 -5.57 8.31
CA ALA A 118 -3.14 -4.33 7.73
C ALA A 118 -2.48 -3.46 8.80
N PHE A 119 -1.23 -3.07 8.56
CA PHE A 119 -0.42 -2.24 9.43
C PHE A 119 -0.31 -0.85 8.82
N GLU A 120 -0.81 0.17 9.53
CA GLU A 120 -0.76 1.57 9.10
C GLU A 120 -0.42 2.45 10.31
N PRO A 121 0.78 3.04 10.37
CA PRO A 121 1.23 3.79 11.53
C PRO A 121 0.54 5.16 11.70
N SER A 122 0.02 5.79 10.64
CA SER A 122 -0.68 7.08 10.79
C SER A 122 -2.07 6.86 11.38
N PRO A 123 -2.38 7.46 12.55
CA PRO A 123 -3.71 7.33 13.16
C PRO A 123 -4.85 7.80 12.24
N THR A 124 -4.58 8.81 11.42
CA THR A 124 -5.56 9.32 10.45
C THR A 124 -5.84 8.29 9.37
N SER A 125 -4.79 7.75 8.73
CA SER A 125 -4.94 6.74 7.67
C SER A 125 -5.55 5.45 8.22
N ALA A 126 -5.09 4.95 9.36
CA ALA A 126 -5.65 3.79 10.05
C ALA A 126 -7.14 3.98 10.38
N GLY A 127 -7.56 5.20 10.76
CA GLY A 127 -8.96 5.55 10.95
C GLY A 127 -9.80 5.38 9.67
N PHE A 128 -9.30 5.84 8.52
CA PHE A 128 -9.94 5.63 7.21
C PHE A 128 -9.92 4.15 6.81
N LEU A 129 -8.82 3.43 7.05
CA LEU A 129 -8.69 2.00 6.80
C LEU A 129 -9.79 1.22 7.52
N ARG A 130 -9.93 1.42 8.85
CA ARG A 130 -10.98 0.78 9.67
C ARG A 130 -12.37 1.10 9.14
N ARG A 131 -12.65 2.37 8.83
CA ARG A 131 -13.93 2.79 8.27
C ARG A 131 -14.23 2.09 6.95
N ASN A 132 -13.25 2.00 6.05
CA ASN A 132 -13.39 1.38 4.74
C ASN A 132 -13.61 -0.12 4.84
N VAL A 133 -12.88 -0.80 5.72
CA VAL A 133 -13.09 -2.22 6.02
C VAL A 133 -14.52 -2.47 6.53
N LEU A 134 -14.97 -1.69 7.51
CA LEU A 134 -16.28 -1.88 8.13
C LEU A 134 -17.43 -1.60 7.16
N GLN A 135 -17.38 -0.49 6.42
CA GLN A 135 -18.47 -0.13 5.50
C GLN A 135 -18.61 -1.10 4.30
N ASN A 136 -17.55 -1.85 3.99
CA ASN A 136 -17.58 -2.90 2.95
C ASN A 136 -17.90 -4.29 3.52
N GLY A 137 -18.24 -4.42 4.81
CA GLY A 137 -18.59 -5.70 5.43
C GLY A 137 -17.40 -6.67 5.53
N GLN A 138 -16.18 -6.14 5.68
CA GLN A 138 -14.93 -6.92 5.68
C GLN A 138 -14.29 -7.04 7.07
N GLY A 139 -14.95 -6.52 8.12
CA GLY A 139 -14.41 -6.48 9.50
C GLY A 139 -14.08 -7.85 10.09
N ASP A 140 -14.75 -8.92 9.67
CA ASP A 140 -14.50 -10.28 10.18
C ASP A 140 -13.18 -10.88 9.65
N ARG A 141 -12.61 -10.30 8.59
CA ARG A 141 -11.45 -10.87 7.89
C ARG A 141 -10.31 -9.89 7.66
N VAL A 142 -10.50 -8.60 7.94
CA VAL A 142 -9.45 -7.58 7.84
C VAL A 142 -9.27 -6.93 9.22
N THR A 143 -8.14 -7.20 9.85
CA THR A 143 -7.76 -6.60 11.13
C THR A 143 -6.78 -5.45 10.90
N VAL A 144 -7.02 -4.32 11.56
CA VAL A 144 -6.26 -3.09 11.36
C VAL A 144 -5.42 -2.78 12.60
N TYR A 145 -4.11 -2.68 12.40
CA TYR A 145 -3.12 -2.34 13.42
C TYR A 145 -2.59 -0.94 13.16
N GLU A 146 -2.69 -0.07 14.15
CA GLU A 146 -2.15 1.29 14.11
C GLU A 146 -0.69 1.28 14.60
N GLN A 147 0.12 0.51 13.90
CA GLN A 147 1.52 0.23 14.22
C GLN A 147 2.29 0.18 12.90
N ALA A 148 3.53 0.61 12.91
CA ALA A 148 4.48 0.34 11.82
C ALA A 148 5.04 -1.08 12.01
N LEU A 149 5.01 -1.88 10.93
CA LEU A 149 5.77 -3.12 10.89
C LEU A 149 7.23 -2.77 10.56
N ALA A 150 8.18 -3.25 11.36
CA ALA A 150 9.59 -2.85 11.27
C ALA A 150 10.54 -3.99 11.67
N ALA A 151 11.85 -3.72 11.74
CA ALA A 151 12.83 -4.67 12.26
C ALA A 151 12.67 -4.96 13.77
N THR A 152 12.23 -3.97 14.55
CA THR A 152 12.16 -4.07 16.01
C THR A 152 10.87 -3.46 16.59
N SER A 153 10.39 -4.07 17.68
CA SER A 153 9.25 -3.60 18.46
C SER A 153 9.62 -2.42 19.35
N GLY A 154 8.74 -1.42 19.47
CA GLY A 154 8.97 -0.23 20.26
C GLY A 154 8.28 1.00 19.69
N PHE A 155 9.05 2.06 19.44
CA PHE A 155 8.53 3.29 18.87
C PHE A 155 9.52 3.89 17.89
N ALA A 156 9.00 4.52 16.84
CA ALA A 156 9.78 5.27 15.87
C ALA A 156 9.20 6.67 15.66
N VAL A 157 10.01 7.55 15.07
CA VAL A 157 9.57 8.87 14.62
C VAL A 157 9.15 8.77 13.17
N PHE A 158 7.91 9.13 12.90
CA PHE A 158 7.29 9.08 11.59
C PHE A 158 7.05 10.51 11.09
N ASP A 159 7.46 10.81 9.87
CA ASP A 159 7.14 12.09 9.23
C ASP A 159 5.72 12.01 8.63
N ASP A 160 4.70 12.35 9.43
CA ASP A 160 3.34 12.47 8.92
C ASP A 160 3.20 13.83 8.23
N ASN A 161 3.28 13.81 6.89
CA ASN A 161 3.03 14.98 6.05
C ASN A 161 1.55 15.42 6.08
N GLY A 162 0.71 14.77 6.89
CA GLY A 162 -0.64 15.17 7.23
C GLY A 162 -1.67 14.64 6.23
N GLY A 163 -2.61 13.85 6.74
CA GLY A 163 -3.87 13.52 6.06
C GLY A 163 -3.72 12.69 4.78
N GLY A 164 -2.83 11.69 4.81
CA GLY A 164 -2.71 10.66 3.78
C GLY A 164 -1.83 11.05 2.59
N SER A 165 -0.73 11.77 2.80
CA SER A 165 0.32 11.92 1.79
C SER A 165 0.99 10.57 1.53
N GLY A 166 1.15 10.15 0.28
CA GLY A 166 1.98 8.99 -0.11
C GLY A 166 3.46 9.35 -0.14
N LEU A 167 3.95 9.90 0.98
CA LEU A 167 5.36 10.24 1.28
C LEU A 167 5.58 10.11 2.80
N ASN A 168 4.92 9.13 3.41
CA ASN A 168 4.80 9.00 4.86
C ASN A 168 5.77 7.88 5.30
N GLY A 169 7.02 8.23 5.61
CA GLY A 169 8.09 7.27 5.91
C GLY A 169 8.61 7.33 7.36
N LEU A 170 9.30 6.27 7.77
CA LEU A 170 10.09 6.26 9.00
C LEU A 170 11.33 7.15 8.82
N VAL A 171 11.55 8.10 9.73
CA VAL A 171 12.75 8.95 9.67
C VAL A 171 13.88 8.21 10.38
N SER A 172 14.83 7.65 9.62
CA SER A 172 16.12 7.29 10.17
C SER A 172 16.80 8.55 10.69
N THR A 173 17.39 8.49 11.88
CA THR A 173 17.93 9.64 12.62
C THR A 173 18.91 10.45 11.76
N GLY A 174 18.45 11.53 11.10
CA GLY A 174 19.35 12.50 10.48
C GLY A 174 18.85 13.31 9.28
N HIS A 175 17.83 12.88 8.52
CA HIS A 175 17.46 13.60 7.29
C HIS A 175 15.94 13.81 7.14
N SER A 176 15.47 14.97 7.62
CA SER A 176 14.12 15.47 7.37
C SER A 176 14.07 16.13 5.98
N SER A 177 13.30 15.58 5.05
CA SER A 177 13.03 16.22 3.75
C SER A 177 11.70 16.98 3.70
N GLY A 178 10.93 17.03 4.81
CA GLY A 178 9.58 17.59 4.86
C GLY A 178 9.32 18.62 5.97
N THR A 179 8.28 19.43 5.79
CA THR A 179 7.69 20.34 6.79
C THR A 179 6.62 19.64 7.65
N GLY A 180 6.63 18.30 7.72
CA GLY A 180 5.59 17.49 8.35
C GLY A 180 5.67 17.49 9.89
N THR A 181 4.61 16.97 10.52
CA THR A 181 4.56 16.84 11.98
C THR A 181 5.19 15.50 12.35
N LEU A 182 6.38 15.56 12.97
CA LEU A 182 7.02 14.38 13.54
C LEU A 182 6.08 13.74 14.56
N THR A 183 5.56 12.55 14.24
CA THR A 183 4.63 11.81 15.08
C THR A 183 5.32 10.57 15.61
N LYS A 184 5.24 10.35 16.93
CA LYS A 184 5.71 9.11 17.54
C LYS A 184 4.69 8.01 17.24
N VAL A 185 5.12 6.96 16.57
CA VAL A 185 4.29 5.81 16.24
C VAL A 185 4.84 4.56 16.90
N GLU A 186 3.95 3.62 17.25
CA GLU A 186 4.34 2.32 17.77
C GLU A 186 4.86 1.44 16.63
N THR A 187 5.92 0.69 16.89
CA THR A 187 6.45 -0.31 15.96
C THR A 187 6.29 -1.71 16.54
N ILE A 188 6.03 -2.67 15.66
CA ILE A 188 6.05 -4.10 15.98
C ILE A 188 7.00 -4.80 15.01
N ALA A 189 7.83 -5.70 15.54
CA ALA A 189 8.77 -6.45 14.72
C ALA A 189 8.04 -7.40 13.77
N PHE A 190 8.50 -7.49 12.53
CA PHE A 190 7.98 -8.46 11.55
C PHE A 190 8.03 -9.89 12.11
N ASP A 191 9.14 -10.25 12.74
CA ASP A 191 9.35 -11.56 13.35
C ASP A 191 8.35 -11.86 14.47
N ASP A 192 8.02 -10.86 15.29
CA ASP A 192 7.02 -11.00 16.37
C ASP A 192 5.62 -11.26 15.80
N VAL A 193 5.26 -10.57 14.70
CA VAL A 193 3.99 -10.79 14.01
C VAL A 193 3.93 -12.21 13.45
N ILE A 194 4.96 -12.66 12.73
CA ILE A 194 5.01 -14.01 12.17
C ILE A 194 4.98 -15.09 13.27
N ALA A 195 5.70 -14.88 14.37
CA ALA A 195 5.74 -15.84 15.49
C ALA A 195 4.39 -15.96 16.23
N ALA A 196 3.59 -14.88 16.25
CA ALA A 196 2.27 -14.87 16.86
C ALA A 196 1.18 -15.52 15.98
N GLU A 197 1.47 -15.82 14.71
CA GLU A 197 0.52 -16.45 13.80
C GLU A 197 0.26 -17.92 14.15
N SER A 198 -1.02 -18.27 14.26
CA SER A 198 -1.44 -19.68 14.36
C SER A 198 -1.52 -20.38 13.00
N VAL A 199 -1.59 -19.60 11.91
CA VAL A 199 -1.66 -20.09 10.53
C VAL A 199 -0.59 -19.36 9.71
N PRO A 200 0.23 -20.05 8.90
CA PRO A 200 1.33 -19.40 8.19
C PRO A 200 0.85 -18.30 7.23
N THR A 201 1.60 -17.18 7.18
CA THR A 201 1.40 -16.10 6.21
C THR A 201 1.77 -16.55 4.79
N ASP A 202 0.87 -16.33 3.83
CA ASP A 202 1.09 -16.68 2.42
C ASP A 202 1.60 -15.49 1.60
N ILE A 203 1.12 -14.28 1.90
CA ILE A 203 1.38 -13.08 1.09
C ILE A 203 1.77 -11.92 1.98
N VAL A 204 2.79 -11.16 1.56
CA VAL A 204 3.11 -9.85 2.14
C VAL A 204 3.06 -8.78 1.06
N LYS A 205 2.29 -7.72 1.27
CA LYS A 205 2.41 -6.47 0.53
C LYS A 205 3.27 -5.51 1.34
N ILE A 206 4.26 -4.89 0.69
CA ILE A 206 5.17 -3.94 1.33
C ILE A 206 5.18 -2.66 0.53
N ASP A 207 4.74 -1.57 1.15
CA ASP A 207 4.87 -0.22 0.60
C ASP A 207 4.70 0.69 1.81
N CYS A 208 5.85 1.07 2.38
CA CYS A 208 5.95 1.82 3.63
C CYS A 208 6.91 3.00 3.50
N GLU A 209 7.02 3.54 2.28
CA GLU A 209 7.63 4.82 1.96
C GLU A 209 9.09 4.94 2.45
N GLY A 210 9.89 3.90 2.22
CA GLY A 210 11.32 3.84 2.58
C GLY A 210 11.64 2.93 3.77
N GLY A 211 10.63 2.48 4.51
CA GLY A 211 10.81 1.51 5.60
C GLY A 211 11.09 0.08 5.13
N GLU A 212 11.11 -0.18 3.82
CA GLU A 212 11.15 -1.53 3.27
C GLU A 212 12.48 -2.24 3.57
N TYR A 213 13.59 -1.51 3.46
CA TYR A 213 14.94 -2.06 3.66
C TYR A 213 15.18 -2.47 5.11
N ASP A 214 14.86 -1.59 6.07
CA ASP A 214 14.97 -1.89 7.50
C ASP A 214 14.11 -3.10 7.88
N LEU A 215 12.85 -3.12 7.46
CA LEU A 215 11.94 -4.23 7.71
C LEU A 215 12.52 -5.54 7.17
N VAL A 216 12.93 -5.57 5.90
CA VAL A 216 13.36 -6.80 5.24
C VAL A 216 14.70 -7.27 5.80
N TYR A 217 15.73 -6.43 5.83
CA TYR A 217 17.06 -6.81 6.31
C TYR A 217 17.13 -7.09 7.80
N GLY A 218 16.33 -6.36 8.59
CA GLY A 218 16.27 -6.52 10.04
C GLY A 218 15.45 -7.74 10.49
N SER A 219 14.69 -8.35 9.59
CA SER A 219 13.89 -9.54 9.88
C SER A 219 14.68 -10.84 9.71
N SER A 220 14.30 -11.88 10.45
CA SER A 220 14.89 -13.21 10.32
C SER A 220 14.49 -13.87 9.00
N PRO A 221 15.43 -14.42 8.21
CA PRO A 221 15.12 -15.22 7.02
C PRO A 221 14.07 -16.34 7.26
N ASN A 222 14.03 -16.90 8.47
CA ASN A 222 13.08 -17.95 8.84
C ASN A 222 11.64 -17.45 8.88
N SER A 223 11.41 -16.18 9.22
CA SER A 223 10.08 -15.55 9.22
C SER A 223 9.46 -15.50 7.83
N TRP A 224 10.28 -15.64 6.79
CA TRP A 224 9.82 -15.62 5.40
C TRP A 224 9.53 -17.00 4.83
N ALA A 225 9.90 -18.08 5.53
CA ALA A 225 9.89 -19.44 5.00
C ALA A 225 8.52 -19.90 4.48
N SER A 226 7.43 -19.44 5.10
CA SER A 226 6.05 -19.76 4.69
C SER A 226 5.48 -18.85 3.60
N ILE A 227 6.04 -17.66 3.41
CA ILE A 227 5.52 -16.63 2.51
C ILE A 227 5.72 -17.07 1.08
N GLN A 228 4.63 -17.27 0.35
CA GLN A 228 4.66 -17.74 -1.04
C GLN A 228 4.87 -16.60 -2.02
N ARG A 229 4.40 -15.39 -1.68
CA ARG A 229 4.42 -14.22 -2.57
C ARG A 229 4.66 -12.93 -1.82
N VAL A 230 5.40 -12.03 -2.48
CA VAL A 230 5.59 -10.66 -2.00
C VAL A 230 5.31 -9.72 -3.16
N VAL A 231 4.56 -8.66 -2.89
CA VAL A 231 4.50 -7.50 -3.78
C VAL A 231 5.05 -6.31 -3.02
N ILE A 232 6.06 -5.65 -3.57
CA ILE A 232 6.80 -4.60 -2.89
C ILE A 232 6.90 -3.36 -3.78
N GLU A 233 6.62 -2.19 -3.21
CA GLU A 233 7.08 -0.91 -3.75
C GLU A 233 8.30 -0.47 -2.96
N TYR A 234 9.45 -0.38 -3.62
CA TYR A 234 10.67 0.11 -2.99
C TYR A 234 10.89 1.58 -3.34
N HIS A 235 11.35 2.34 -2.35
CA HIS A 235 11.57 3.77 -2.46
C HIS A 235 13.08 4.09 -2.48
N PRO A 236 13.50 5.21 -3.10
CA PRO A 236 14.89 5.66 -3.01
C PRO A 236 15.26 6.00 -1.56
N VAL A 237 16.27 5.31 -1.02
CA VAL A 237 16.86 5.58 0.30
C VAL A 237 18.38 5.66 0.12
N ASP A 238 19.01 6.66 0.72
CA ASP A 238 20.46 6.87 0.57
C ASP A 238 21.25 5.66 1.10
N GLY A 239 22.11 5.10 0.24
CA GLY A 239 22.92 3.94 0.57
C GLY A 239 22.22 2.59 0.35
N GLU A 240 20.95 2.61 -0.04
CA GLU A 240 20.17 1.41 -0.31
C GLU A 240 19.98 1.19 -1.81
N SER A 241 19.89 -0.08 -2.22
CA SER A 241 19.66 -0.44 -3.61
C SER A 241 18.64 -1.58 -3.75
N TRP A 242 17.86 -1.52 -4.83
CA TRP A 242 16.98 -2.62 -5.20
C TRP A 242 17.76 -3.93 -5.45
N ASP A 243 18.98 -3.84 -5.96
CA ASP A 243 19.79 -5.02 -6.27
C ASP A 243 20.15 -5.83 -5.01
N GLU A 244 20.49 -5.16 -3.90
CA GLU A 244 20.75 -5.81 -2.62
C GLU A 244 19.48 -6.41 -2.02
N LEU A 245 18.37 -5.66 -2.09
CA LEU A 245 17.08 -6.12 -1.58
C LEU A 245 16.57 -7.35 -2.36
N ARG A 246 16.75 -7.33 -3.68
CA ARG A 246 16.49 -8.46 -4.57
C ARG A 246 17.35 -9.68 -4.23
N ALA A 247 18.65 -9.48 -3.99
CA ALA A 247 19.56 -10.57 -3.63
C ALA A 247 19.15 -11.22 -2.30
N TRP A 248 18.72 -10.41 -1.34
CA TRP A 248 18.18 -10.89 -0.07
C TRP A 248 16.92 -11.74 -0.28
N PHE A 249 15.96 -11.27 -1.09
CA PHE A 249 14.75 -12.03 -1.40
C PHE A 249 15.05 -13.36 -2.11
N ASP A 250 16.00 -13.37 -3.07
CA ASP A 250 16.41 -14.59 -3.76
C ASP A 250 17.03 -15.60 -2.78
N ALA A 251 17.83 -15.14 -1.80
CA ALA A 251 18.42 -15.98 -0.77
C ALA A 251 17.38 -16.67 0.13
N VAL A 252 16.23 -16.03 0.38
CA VAL A 252 15.10 -16.67 1.09
C VAL A 252 14.15 -17.41 0.15
N GLY A 253 14.47 -17.51 -1.14
CA GLY A 253 13.74 -18.29 -2.14
C GLY A 253 12.57 -17.57 -2.81
N LEU A 254 12.45 -16.24 -2.67
CA LEU A 254 11.44 -15.41 -3.32
C LEU A 254 12.04 -14.74 -4.56
N LYS A 255 11.59 -15.15 -5.76
CA LYS A 255 12.19 -14.73 -7.03
C LYS A 255 11.32 -13.73 -7.77
N VAL A 256 11.95 -12.75 -8.39
CA VAL A 256 11.28 -11.72 -9.22
C VAL A 256 10.53 -12.38 -10.37
N GLN A 257 9.24 -12.08 -10.48
CA GLN A 257 8.33 -12.53 -11.53
C GLN A 257 7.99 -11.39 -12.50
N ALA A 258 7.91 -10.17 -11.99
CA ALA A 258 7.74 -8.95 -12.76
C ALA A 258 8.32 -7.76 -11.98
N GLU A 259 8.68 -6.71 -12.70
CA GLU A 259 9.20 -5.46 -12.15
C GLU A 259 8.77 -4.30 -13.04
N SER A 260 8.43 -3.17 -12.42
CA SER A 260 8.24 -1.88 -13.08
C SER A 260 8.94 -0.82 -12.25
N SER A 261 9.96 -0.18 -12.80
CA SER A 261 10.74 0.83 -12.09
C SER A 261 10.87 2.14 -12.90
N VAL A 262 10.89 3.26 -12.18
CA VAL A 262 11.12 4.60 -12.74
C VAL A 262 11.87 5.45 -11.72
N ASP A 263 12.94 6.10 -12.15
CA ASP A 263 13.69 7.10 -11.35
C ASP A 263 14.08 6.61 -9.93
N GLY A 264 14.46 5.33 -9.77
CA GLY A 264 14.91 4.74 -8.50
C GLY A 264 13.80 4.22 -7.58
N TYR A 265 12.54 4.39 -7.96
CA TYR A 265 11.37 3.77 -7.34
C TYR A 265 10.89 2.60 -8.21
N GLY A 266 10.28 1.58 -7.62
CA GLY A 266 9.68 0.51 -8.43
C GLY A 266 8.73 -0.40 -7.67
N CYS A 267 7.85 -1.06 -8.42
CA CYS A 267 6.94 -2.10 -7.94
C CYS A 267 7.39 -3.46 -8.48
N VAL A 268 7.53 -4.44 -7.60
CA VAL A 268 8.09 -5.76 -7.89
C VAL A 268 7.17 -6.84 -7.33
N TRP A 269 6.96 -7.88 -8.14
CA TRP A 269 6.24 -9.08 -7.75
C TRP A 269 7.23 -10.24 -7.61
N LEU A 270 7.29 -10.82 -6.43
CA LEU A 270 8.15 -11.94 -6.07
C LEU A 270 7.31 -13.17 -5.75
N SER A 271 7.79 -14.35 -6.10
CA SER A 271 7.17 -15.61 -5.71
C SER A 271 8.18 -16.75 -5.54
N ARG A 272 7.86 -17.70 -4.67
CA ARG A 272 8.62 -18.96 -4.51
C ARG A 272 8.46 -19.88 -5.71
N GLU A 273 7.25 -19.94 -6.24
CA GLU A 273 6.92 -20.72 -7.43
C GLU A 273 6.70 -19.78 -8.62
N PRO A 274 7.16 -20.15 -9.83
CA PRO A 274 6.93 -19.34 -11.01
C PRO A 274 5.44 -19.05 -11.24
N LEU A 275 5.12 -17.78 -11.54
CA LEU A 275 3.77 -17.40 -11.94
C LEU A 275 3.56 -17.70 -13.43
N ALA A 276 2.33 -18.05 -13.80
CA ALA A 276 1.97 -18.16 -15.20
C ALA A 276 2.16 -16.80 -15.90
N PRO A 277 2.50 -16.79 -17.20
CA PRO A 277 2.53 -15.55 -17.98
C PRO A 277 1.18 -14.83 -17.90
N GLU A 278 1.18 -13.51 -17.98
CA GLU A 278 -0.07 -12.78 -18.11
C GLU A 278 -0.77 -13.11 -19.42
N SER A 279 -2.04 -13.46 -19.31
CA SER A 279 -2.95 -13.45 -20.45
C SER A 279 -3.31 -12.00 -20.76
N HIS A 280 -2.81 -11.47 -21.88
CA HIS A 280 -3.18 -10.17 -22.43
C HIS A 280 -4.60 -10.16 -23.00
#